data_AF-A0A2V6D3Q4-F1
#
_entry.id   AF-A0A2V6D3Q4-F1
#
_cell.length_a   1.000
_cell.length_b   1.000
_cell.length_c   1.000
_cell.angle_alpha   90.00
_cell.angle_beta   90.00
_cell.angle_gamma   90.00
#
_symmetry.space_group_name_H-M   'P 1'
#
loop_
_entity.id
_entity.type
_entity.pdbx_description
1 polymer ?
#
loop_
_entity_poly.entity_id
_entity_poly.type
_entity_poly.pdbx_seq_one_letter_code
_entity_poly.pdbx_strand_id
1 'polypeptide(L)' 'KLLKLTAEEWLDDKAPQLGAALAFYTVLSLAPLVLILLAIIGVIFRHDPAGAWTKLTEQMSYFLDKSAIQVVQDIAR' A
#
# COMPACT_ATOMS: atom_id res chain seq x y z
N LYS A 1 25.11 -29.25 16.91
CA LYS A 1 24.09 -30.23 16.44
C LYS A 1 22.68 -29.64 16.43
N LEU A 2 22.24 -28.93 17.48
CA LEU A 2 20.91 -28.30 17.55
C LEU A 2 20.59 -27.34 16.38
N LEU A 3 21.48 -26.38 16.08
CA LEU A 3 21.26 -25.42 14.99
C LEU A 3 21.06 -26.08 13.60
N LYS A 4 21.70 -27.23 13.37
CA LYS A 4 21.55 -27.98 12.12
C LYS A 4 20.18 -28.63 12.02
N LEU A 5 19.75 -29.29 13.10
CA LEU A 5 18.40 -29.86 13.22
C LEU A 5 17.33 -28.78 13.08
N THR A 6 17.47 -27.64 13.74
CA THR A 6 16.52 -26.53 13.63
C THR A 6 16.43 -25.99 12.20
N ALA A 7 17.55 -25.90 11.48
CA ALA A 7 17.53 -25.45 10.08
C ALA A 7 16.90 -26.50 9.14
N GLU A 8 17.13 -27.79 9.39
CA GLU A 8 16.50 -28.88 8.63
C GLU A 8 14.98 -28.91 8.86
N GLU A 9 14.52 -28.83 10.11
CA GLU A 9 13.08 -28.77 10.44
C GLU A 9 12.42 -27.50 9.87
N TRP A 10 13.10 -26.34 9.96
CA TRP A 10 12.61 -25.07 9.40
C TRP A 10 12.40 -25.13 7.88
N LEU A 11 13.26 -25.87 7.18
CA LEU A 11 13.10 -26.10 5.75
C LEU A 11 11.95 -27.07 5.46
N ASP A 12 11.80 -28.13 6.25
CA ASP A 12 10.73 -29.13 6.09
C ASP A 12 9.34 -28.53 6.37
N ASP A 13 9.25 -27.62 7.35
CA ASP A 13 8.06 -26.81 7.67
C ASP A 13 7.73 -25.75 6.59
N LYS A 14 8.49 -25.70 5.49
CA LYS A 14 8.33 -24.74 4.38
C LYS A 14 8.34 -23.29 4.85
N ALA A 15 8.97 -22.99 5.98
CA ALA A 15 8.98 -21.67 6.57
C ALA A 15 9.57 -20.58 5.63
N PRO A 16 10.61 -20.86 4.80
CA PRO A 16 11.04 -19.90 3.79
C PRO A 16 9.99 -19.61 2.71
N GLN A 17 9.21 -20.62 2.30
CA GLN A 17 8.15 -20.45 1.30
C GLN A 17 6.98 -19.65 1.88
N LEU A 18 6.61 -19.90 3.14
CA LEU A 18 5.61 -19.11 3.85
C LEU A 18 6.07 -17.65 4.05
N GLY A 19 7.34 -17.44 4.38
CA GLY A 19 7.94 -16.11 4.47
C GLY A 19 7.95 -15.38 3.13
N ALA A 20 8.28 -16.08 2.05
CA ALA A 20 8.19 -15.52 0.70
C ALA A 20 6.74 -15.17 0.32
N ALA A 21 5.78 -16.05 0.62
CA ALA A 21 4.36 -15.79 0.37
C ALA A 21 3.86 -14.56 1.16
N LEU A 22 4.28 -14.40 2.41
CA LEU A 22 3.98 -13.22 3.21
C LEU A 22 4.57 -11.95 2.58
N ALA A 23 5.85 -11.98 2.17
CA ALA A 23 6.51 -10.84 1.53
C ALA A 23 5.86 -10.46 0.20
N PHE A 24 5.47 -11.44 -0.63
CA PHE A 24 4.75 -11.15 -1.86
C PHE A 24 3.34 -10.61 -1.57
N TYR A 25 2.65 -11.15 -0.58
CA TYR A 25 1.33 -10.65 -0.20
C TYR A 25 1.39 -9.20 0.29
N THR A 26 2.39 -8.84 1.11
CA THR A 26 2.55 -7.45 1.57
C THR A 26 2.86 -6.51 0.42
N VAL A 27 3.83 -6.85 -0.44
CA VAL A 27 4.23 -5.98 -1.56
C VAL A 27 3.10 -5.82 -2.57
N LEU A 28 2.42 -6.90 -2.95
CA LEU A 28 1.30 -6.84 -3.90
C LEU A 28 0.10 -6.10 -3.31
N SER A 29 -0.12 -6.18 -2.00
CA SER A 29 -1.23 -5.48 -1.32
C SER A 29 -0.96 -3.99 -1.06
N LEU A 30 0.28 -3.50 -1.22
CA LEU A 30 0.58 -2.08 -0.98
C LEU A 30 -0.21 -1.14 -1.90
N ALA A 31 -0.33 -1.48 -3.18
CA ALA A 31 -1.05 -0.65 -4.14
C ALA A 31 -2.54 -0.41 -3.74
N PRO A 32 -3.37 -1.45 -3.52
CA PRO A 32 -4.74 -1.25 -3.07
C PRO A 32 -4.84 -0.64 -1.67
N LEU A 33 -3.89 -0.93 -0.76
CA LEU A 33 -3.86 -0.33 0.57
C LEU A 33 -3.69 1.20 0.51
N VAL A 34 -2.79 1.68 -0.35
CA VAL A 34 -2.57 3.12 -0.56
C VAL A 34 -3.83 3.79 -1.12
N LEU A 35 -4.53 3.15 -2.05
CA LEU A 35 -5.80 3.68 -2.57
C LEU A 35 -6.86 3.83 -1.48
N ILE A 36 -7.00 2.84 -0.60
CA ILE A 36 -7.92 2.90 0.55
C ILE A 36 -7.53 4.04 1.49
N LEU A 37 -6.24 4.20 1.78
CA LEU A 37 -5.75 5.29 2.62
C LEU A 37 -6.07 6.66 2.01
N LEU A 38 -5.84 6.83 0.71
CA LEU A 38 -6.18 8.06 -0.02
C LEU A 38 -7.69 8.32 -0.04
N ALA A 39 -8.52 7.27 -0.13
CA ALA A 39 -9.97 7.39 -0.02
C ALA A 39 -10.39 7.98 1.33
N ILE A 40 -9.84 7.42 2.42
CA ILE A 40 -10.14 7.88 3.78
C ILE A 40 -9.71 9.33 3.97
N ILE A 41 -8.50 9.67 3.53
CA ILE A 41 -7.99 11.05 3.58
C ILE A 41 -8.88 11.98 2.75
N GLY A 42 -9.23 11.60 1.53
CA GLY A 42 -10.08 12.39 0.65
C GLY A 42 -11.44 12.67 1.26
N VAL A 43 -12.10 11.66 1.81
CA VAL A 43 -13.42 11.80 2.45
C VAL A 43 -13.37 12.71 3.70
N ILE A 44 -12.32 12.62 4.50
CA ILE A 44 -12.15 13.43 5.72
C ILE A 44 -11.81 14.88 5.38
N PHE A 45 -10.89 15.10 4.42
CA PHE A 45 -10.30 16.41 4.13
C PHE A 45 -10.91 17.13 2.90
N ARG A 46 -11.92 16.56 2.22
CA ARG A 46 -12.55 17.20 1.04
C ARG A 46 -13.16 18.57 1.30
N HIS A 47 -13.68 18.81 2.51
CA HIS A 47 -14.26 20.10 2.92
C HIS A 47 -13.32 20.89 3.85
N ASP A 48 -12.05 20.52 3.89
CA ASP A 48 -11.06 21.21 4.72
C ASP A 48 -10.87 22.67 4.23
N PRO A 49 -11.09 23.69 5.08
CA PRO A 49 -10.93 25.09 4.70
C PRO A 49 -9.51 25.46 4.25
N ALA A 50 -8.50 24.69 4.68
CA ALA A 50 -7.11 24.89 4.27
C ALA A 50 -6.78 24.26 2.90
N GLY A 51 -7.72 23.53 2.29
CA GLY A 51 -7.56 22.92 0.98
C GLY A 51 -6.48 21.84 0.94
N ALA A 52 -6.24 21.13 2.05
CA ALA A 52 -5.18 20.13 2.13
C ALA A 52 -5.31 19.04 1.05
N TRP A 53 -6.52 18.59 0.76
CA TRP A 53 -6.80 17.60 -0.28
C TRP A 53 -6.40 18.10 -1.68
N THR A 54 -6.78 19.32 -2.03
CA THR A 54 -6.44 19.92 -3.34
C THR A 54 -4.93 20.03 -3.52
N LYS A 55 -4.21 20.50 -2.50
CA LYS A 55 -2.73 20.61 -2.54
C LYS A 55 -2.05 19.25 -2.68
N LEU A 56 -2.57 18.22 -2.02
CA LEU A 56 -2.06 16.86 -2.15
C LEU A 56 -2.20 16.36 -3.59
N THR A 57 -3.37 16.51 -4.20
CA THR A 57 -3.59 16.07 -5.60
C THR A 57 -2.78 16.89 -6.61
N GLU A 58 -2.52 18.17 -6.32
CA GLU A 58 -1.64 19.02 -7.14
C GLU A 58 -0.20 18.53 -7.11
N GLN A 59 0.33 18.14 -5.94
CA GLN A 59 1.68 17.56 -5.85
C GLN A 59 1.79 16.21 -6.56
N MET A 60 0.72 15.40 -6.51
CA MET A 60 0.66 14.15 -7.25
C MET A 60 0.80 14.36 -8.76
N SER A 61 0.32 15.49 -9.30
CA SER A 61 0.44 15.81 -10.73
C SER A 61 1.87 15.96 -11.25
N TYR A 62 2.85 16.15 -10.36
CA TYR A 62 4.25 16.17 -10.74
C TYR A 62 4.80 14.76 -11.06
N PHE A 63 4.21 13.72 -10.46
CA PHE A 63 4.69 12.32 -10.58
C PHE A 63 3.70 11.40 -11.30
N LEU A 64 2.42 11.76 -11.33
CA LEU A 64 1.33 10.97 -11.89
C LEU A 64 0.67 11.70 -13.05
N ASP A 65 0.28 10.92 -14.06
CA ASP A 65 -0.53 11.44 -15.16
C ASP A 65 -1.95 11.82 -14.68
N LYS A 66 -2.62 12.68 -15.43
CA LYS A 66 -3.97 13.17 -15.15
C LYS A 66 -4.98 12.04 -14.95
N SER A 67 -4.84 10.94 -15.70
CA SER A 67 -5.70 9.75 -15.57
C SER A 67 -5.64 9.13 -14.17
N ALA A 68 -4.45 9.02 -13.58
CA ALA A 68 -4.26 8.46 -12.25
C ALA A 68 -4.81 9.38 -11.15
N ILE A 69 -4.66 10.69 -11.32
CA ILE A 69 -5.20 11.68 -10.38
C ILE A 69 -6.73 11.67 -10.40
N GLN A 70 -7.33 11.53 -11.58
CA GLN A 70 -8.79 11.45 -11.73
C GLN A 70 -9.36 10.27 -10.95
N VAL A 71 -8.71 9.10 -10.99
CA VAL A 71 -9.12 7.93 -10.21
C VAL A 71 -9.08 8.22 -8.71
N VAL A 72 -8.02 8.85 -8.21
CA VAL A 72 -7.90 9.21 -6.78
C VAL A 72 -8.97 10.23 -6.37
N GLN A 73 -9.27 11.20 -7.23
CA GLN A 73 -10.32 12.20 -6.99
C GLN A 73 -11.72 11.59 -7.02
N ASP A 74 -11.98 10.65 -7.94
CA ASP A 74 -13.27 9.96 -8.03
C ASP A 74 -13.49 9.02 -6.83
N ILE A 75 -12.44 8.43 -6.27
CA ILE A 75 -12.51 7.65 -5.03
C ILE A 75 -12.85 8.54 -3.82
N ALA A 76 -12.41 9.79 -3.82
CA ALA A 76 -12.65 10.75 -2.73
C ALA A 76 -13.95 11.55 -2.86
N ARG A 77 -14.65 11.44 -4.00
CA ARG A 77 -15.93 12.09 -4.28
C ARG A 77 -17.04 11.47 -3.42
#